data_AF-F4S1C6-F1
#
_entry.id   AF-F4S1C6-F1
#
_cell.length_a   1.000
_cell.length_b   1.000
_cell.length_c   1.000
_cell.angle_alpha   90.00
_cell.angle_beta   90.00
_cell.angle_gamma   90.00
#
_symmetry.space_group_name_H-M   'P 1'
#
loop_
_entity.id
_entity.type
_entity.pdbx_description
1 polymer ?
#
loop_
_entity_poly.entity_id
_entity_poly.type
_entity_poly.pdbx_seq_one_letter_code
_entity_poly.pdbx_strand_id
1 'polypeptide(L)'
;VLVWLGLLGFQLVEDGTLASLAILTLCGGFLTIGSAYIFLDTAFGISHYFLSKPASHLYSPWTFSLIILWPIIACTLYVILTTMVITYRLGERRPMIHVISAVFTLILAEAARFGLSHAICRRSSGSVDSSFIATFLETAALGWLVGGWVAITEADWDDFEAWE
;
A
#
# COMPACT_ATOMS: atom_id res chain seq x y z
N VAL A 1 -0.83 -5.58 7.03
CA VAL A 1 0.29 -4.67 7.37
C VAL A 1 -0.18 -3.22 7.41
N LEU A 2 -0.59 -2.59 6.30
CA LEU A 2 -1.02 -1.18 6.30
C LEU A 2 -2.11 -0.84 7.34
N VAL A 3 -3.16 -1.65 7.44
CA VAL A 3 -4.23 -1.43 8.44
C VAL A 3 -3.67 -1.42 9.86
N TRP A 4 -2.73 -2.30 10.18
CA TRP A 4 -2.10 -2.35 11.49
C TRP A 4 -1.25 -1.10 11.76
N LEU A 5 -0.49 -0.63 10.77
CA LEU A 5 0.28 0.62 10.88
C LEU A 5 -0.63 1.84 11.14
N GLY A 6 -1.80 1.89 10.48
CA GLY A 6 -2.78 2.96 10.72
C GLY A 6 -3.37 2.90 12.14
N LEU A 7 -3.61 1.70 12.67
CA LEU A 7 -4.09 1.52 14.05
C LEU A 7 -3.02 1.88 15.10
N LEU A 8 -1.75 1.57 14.84
CA LEU A 8 -0.65 1.95 15.71
C LEU A 8 -0.51 3.47 15.85
N GLY A 9 -0.83 4.23 14.80
CA GLY A 9 -0.86 5.70 14.86
C GLY A 9 -1.83 6.29 15.91
N PHE A 10 -2.80 5.53 16.41
CA PHE A 10 -3.65 5.97 17.53
C PHE A 10 -2.98 5.81 18.91
N GLN A 11 -1.80 5.21 18.96
CA GLN A 11 -1.05 4.86 20.17
C GLN A 11 -1.87 3.95 21.12
N LEU A 12 -2.68 3.04 20.55
CA LEU A 12 -3.43 2.04 21.33
C LEU A 12 -2.50 0.97 21.92
N VAL A 13 -1.42 0.66 21.21
CA VAL A 13 -0.32 -0.18 21.66
C VAL A 13 0.93 0.67 21.51
N GLU A 14 1.80 0.59 22.50
CA GLU A 14 3.04 1.36 22.51
C GLU A 14 3.96 0.90 21.35
N ASP A 15 4.40 1.87 20.56
CA ASP A 15 5.22 1.65 19.38
C ASP A 15 6.57 1.03 19.78
N GLY A 16 7.05 0.07 19.00
CA GLY A 16 8.32 -0.62 19.26
C GLY A 16 8.27 -1.70 20.35
N THR A 17 7.14 -1.90 21.03
CA THR A 17 6.97 -3.04 21.95
C THR A 17 6.98 -4.39 21.23
N LEU A 18 7.36 -5.46 21.94
CA LEU A 18 7.32 -6.82 21.39
C LEU A 18 5.90 -7.19 20.91
N ALA A 19 4.86 -6.69 21.59
CA ALA A 19 3.48 -6.94 21.21
C ALA A 19 3.11 -6.28 19.87
N SER A 20 3.51 -5.02 19.65
CA SER A 20 3.21 -4.32 18.39
C SER A 20 3.97 -4.91 17.20
N LEU A 21 5.23 -5.30 17.42
CA LEU A 21 6.05 -6.00 16.43
C LEU A 21 5.53 -7.41 16.14
N ALA A 22 5.12 -8.18 17.16
CA ALA A 22 4.60 -9.53 16.98
C ALA A 22 3.35 -9.54 16.09
N ILE A 23 2.40 -8.63 16.31
CA ILE A 23 1.20 -8.52 15.46
C ILE A 23 1.59 -8.13 14.02
N LEU A 24 2.49 -7.15 13.86
CA LEU A 24 2.99 -6.73 12.55
C LEU A 24 3.60 -7.90 11.78
N THR A 25 4.51 -8.65 12.42
CA THR A 25 5.24 -9.77 11.81
C THR A 25 4.32 -10.95 11.55
N LEU A 26 3.42 -11.31 12.46
CA LEU A 26 2.49 -12.42 12.27
C LEU A 26 1.49 -12.13 11.16
N CYS A 27 0.87 -10.93 11.14
CA CYS A 27 -0.04 -10.54 10.07
C CYS A 27 0.69 -10.42 8.72
N GLY A 28 1.91 -9.87 8.72
CA GLY A 28 2.75 -9.79 7.53
C GLY A 28 3.10 -11.17 6.98
N GLY A 29 3.64 -12.05 7.83
CA GLY A 29 4.00 -13.42 7.47
C GLY A 29 2.79 -14.22 6.99
N PHE A 30 1.64 -14.11 7.66
CA PHE A 30 0.41 -14.77 7.24
C PHE A 30 -0.03 -14.32 5.84
N LEU A 31 -0.05 -13.01 5.56
CA LEU A 31 -0.42 -12.49 4.25
C LEU A 31 0.58 -12.88 3.17
N THR A 32 1.89 -12.82 3.45
CA THR A 32 2.94 -13.20 2.50
C THR A 32 2.91 -14.68 2.17
N ILE A 33 2.88 -15.55 3.19
CA ILE A 33 2.87 -17.01 2.99
C ILE A 33 1.54 -17.45 2.36
N GLY A 34 0.42 -16.94 2.86
CA GLY A 34 -0.91 -17.27 2.34
C GLY A 34 -1.11 -16.83 0.89
N SER A 35 -0.71 -15.61 0.55
CA SER A 35 -0.75 -15.15 -0.85
C SER A 35 0.21 -15.95 -1.73
N ALA A 36 1.45 -16.19 -1.31
CA ALA A 36 2.41 -16.98 -2.07
C ALA A 36 1.87 -18.39 -2.37
N TYR A 37 1.23 -19.05 -1.40
CA TYR A 37 0.57 -20.33 -1.62
C TYR A 37 -0.54 -20.24 -2.68
N ILE A 38 -1.42 -19.24 -2.60
CA ILE A 38 -2.51 -19.05 -3.58
C ILE A 38 -1.95 -18.77 -4.98
N PHE A 39 -0.89 -17.98 -5.10
CA PHE A 39 -0.22 -17.73 -6.38
C PHE A 39 0.41 -19.00 -6.96
N LEU A 40 1.13 -19.77 -6.13
CA LEU A 40 1.72 -21.04 -6.55
C LEU A 40 0.66 -22.05 -6.98
N ASP A 41 -0.44 -22.16 -6.23
CA ASP A 41 -1.53 -23.07 -6.58
C ASP A 41 -2.24 -22.64 -7.87
N THR A 42 -2.43 -21.34 -8.07
CA THR A 42 -3.04 -20.81 -9.31
C THR A 42 -2.13 -21.08 -10.52
N ALA A 43 -0.82 -20.97 -10.36
CA ALA A 43 0.15 -21.15 -11.45
C ALA A 43 0.41 -22.63 -11.78
N PHE A 44 0.60 -23.48 -10.77
CA PHE A 44 1.01 -24.89 -10.95
C PHE A 44 -0.14 -25.88 -10.78
N GLY A 45 -1.30 -25.44 -10.29
CA GLY A 45 -2.47 -26.29 -10.12
C GLY A 45 -2.31 -27.39 -9.08
N ILE A 46 -1.64 -27.12 -7.96
CA ILE A 46 -1.28 -28.13 -6.94
C ILE A 46 -2.52 -28.79 -6.33
N SER A 47 -3.56 -28.01 -6.02
CA SER A 47 -4.80 -28.43 -5.36
C SER A 47 -6.02 -28.44 -6.29
N HIS A 48 -5.87 -27.86 -7.48
CA HIS A 48 -6.94 -27.59 -8.44
C HIS A 48 -8.06 -26.63 -7.97
N TYR A 49 -7.95 -26.04 -6.78
CA TYR A 49 -8.99 -25.18 -6.20
C TYR A 49 -8.95 -23.75 -6.76
N PHE A 50 -7.76 -23.16 -6.90
CA PHE A 50 -7.60 -21.75 -7.30
C PHE A 50 -7.48 -21.52 -8.82
N LEU A 51 -7.72 -22.55 -9.64
CA LEU A 51 -7.62 -22.45 -11.09
C LEU A 51 -8.70 -21.54 -11.68
N SER A 52 -8.33 -20.85 -12.76
CA SER A 52 -9.27 -20.18 -13.64
C SER A 52 -10.20 -21.19 -14.33
N LYS A 53 -11.49 -20.87 -14.40
CA LYS A 53 -12.52 -21.65 -15.09
C LYS A 53 -13.32 -20.72 -16.02
N PRO A 54 -13.21 -20.86 -17.36
CA PRO A 54 -12.38 -21.80 -18.12
C PRO A 54 -10.89 -21.44 -18.10
N ALA A 55 -10.01 -22.44 -18.21
CA ALA A 55 -8.55 -22.26 -18.16
C ALA A 55 -7.98 -21.34 -19.26
N SER A 56 -8.74 -21.08 -20.33
CA SER A 56 -8.40 -20.13 -21.39
C SER A 56 -8.48 -18.66 -20.94
N HIS A 57 -9.18 -18.37 -19.85
CA HIS A 57 -9.20 -17.03 -19.27
C HIS A 57 -8.01 -16.86 -18.32
N LEU A 58 -7.17 -15.84 -18.54
CA LEU A 58 -6.09 -15.44 -17.62
C LEU A 58 -6.62 -14.81 -16.30
N TYR A 59 -7.91 -14.92 -16.03
CA TYR A 59 -8.57 -14.32 -14.88
C TYR A 59 -8.76 -15.36 -13.77
N SER A 60 -8.21 -15.09 -12.59
CA SER A 60 -8.56 -15.81 -11.36
C SER A 60 -9.12 -14.80 -10.35
N PRO A 61 -10.34 -15.03 -9.80
CA PRO A 61 -10.93 -14.11 -8.83
C PRO A 61 -10.06 -14.00 -7.56
N TRP A 62 -9.37 -15.08 -7.19
CA TRP A 62 -8.52 -15.14 -6.00
C TRP A 62 -7.29 -14.25 -6.13
N THR A 63 -6.57 -14.33 -7.25
CA THR A 63 -5.39 -13.49 -7.49
C THR A 63 -5.79 -12.02 -7.68
N PHE A 64 -6.93 -11.76 -8.34
CA PHE A 64 -7.50 -10.43 -8.44
C PHE A 64 -7.79 -9.82 -7.06
N SER A 65 -8.44 -10.59 -6.17
CA SER A 65 -8.74 -10.12 -4.82
C SER A 65 -7.47 -9.79 -4.01
N LEU A 66 -6.40 -10.56 -4.17
CA LEU A 66 -5.16 -10.36 -3.41
C LEU A 66 -4.26 -9.25 -3.94
N ILE A 67 -4.21 -9.04 -5.27
CA ILE A 67 -3.35 -8.00 -5.89
C ILE A 67 -4.06 -6.65 -5.98
N ILE A 68 -5.36 -6.63 -6.24
CA ILE A 68 -6.08 -5.38 -6.50
C ILE A 68 -7.00 -5.03 -5.34
N LEU A 69 -7.95 -5.91 -5.03
CA LEU A 69 -9.04 -5.54 -4.10
C LEU A 69 -8.53 -5.31 -2.67
N TRP A 70 -7.74 -6.24 -2.14
CA TRP A 70 -7.22 -6.14 -0.77
C TRP A 70 -6.24 -4.97 -0.59
N PRO A 71 -5.26 -4.72 -1.48
CA PRO A 71 -4.40 -3.54 -1.37
C PRO A 71 -5.15 -2.22 -1.44
N ILE A 72 -6.18 -2.11 -2.30
CA ILE A 72 -7.04 -0.93 -2.35
C ILE A 72 -7.74 -0.73 -1.01
N ILE A 73 -8.40 -1.77 -0.47
CA ILE A 73 -9.09 -1.68 0.83
C ILE A 73 -8.12 -1.30 1.94
N ALA A 74 -6.97 -1.97 2.02
CA ALA A 74 -5.97 -1.72 3.05
C ALA A 74 -5.37 -0.31 2.95
N CYS A 75 -5.12 0.18 1.74
CA CYS A 75 -4.65 1.54 1.49
C CYS A 75 -5.72 2.57 1.89
N THR A 76 -6.98 2.36 1.51
CA THR A 76 -8.09 3.25 1.90
C THR A 76 -8.25 3.31 3.41
N LEU A 77 -8.26 2.16 4.09
CA LEU A 77 -8.35 2.13 5.55
C LEU A 77 -7.16 2.83 6.22
N TYR A 78 -5.93 2.60 5.72
CA TYR A 78 -4.74 3.28 6.22
C TYR A 78 -4.86 4.80 6.07
N VAL A 79 -5.23 5.30 4.89
CA VAL A 79 -5.41 6.74 4.65
C VAL A 79 -6.46 7.33 5.59
N ILE A 80 -7.61 6.67 5.76
CA ILE A 80 -8.66 7.14 6.68
C ILE A 80 -8.13 7.21 8.12
N LEU A 81 -7.49 6.15 8.61
CA LEU A 81 -6.95 6.09 9.96
C LEU A 81 -5.86 7.15 10.18
N THR A 82 -4.91 7.26 9.27
CA THR A 82 -3.83 8.27 9.34
C THR A 82 -4.39 9.69 9.26
N THR A 83 -5.36 9.96 8.39
CA THR A 83 -6.04 11.26 8.35
C THR A 83 -6.75 11.56 9.67
N MET A 84 -7.44 10.59 10.27
CA MET A 84 -8.06 10.78 11.58
C MET A 84 -7.03 11.10 12.66
N VAL A 85 -5.89 10.41 12.69
CA VAL A 85 -4.81 10.70 13.64
C VAL A 85 -4.30 12.13 13.44
N ILE A 86 -4.01 12.52 12.20
CA ILE A 86 -3.49 13.86 11.92
C ILE A 86 -4.51 14.95 12.30
N THR A 87 -5.79 14.78 11.97
CA THR A 87 -6.80 15.83 12.22
C THR A 87 -7.28 15.89 13.67
N TYR A 88 -7.45 14.75 14.33
CA TYR A 88 -8.01 14.69 15.69
C TYR A 88 -6.95 14.70 16.79
N ARG A 89 -5.74 14.17 16.54
CA ARG A 89 -4.68 14.08 17.56
C ARG A 89 -3.64 15.18 17.40
N LEU A 90 -3.11 15.39 16.19
CA LEU A 90 -2.06 16.39 15.94
C LEU A 90 -2.62 17.79 15.69
N GLY A 91 -3.70 17.91 14.91
CA GLY A 91 -4.24 19.21 14.50
C GLY A 91 -3.37 19.95 13.46
N GLU A 92 -2.34 19.30 12.91
CA GLU A 92 -1.40 19.91 11.97
C GLU A 92 -1.77 19.73 10.50
N ARG A 93 -1.50 20.77 9.70
CA ARG A 93 -1.81 20.78 8.26
C ARG A 93 -0.67 20.29 7.37
N ARG A 94 0.58 20.35 7.83
CA ARG A 94 1.76 19.94 7.05
C ARG A 94 1.73 18.45 6.67
N PRO A 95 1.51 17.50 7.59
CA PRO A 95 1.45 16.09 7.23
C PRO A 95 0.23 15.73 6.36
N MET A 96 -0.88 16.46 6.49
CA MET A 96 -2.05 16.27 5.60
C MET A 96 -1.71 16.49 4.12
N ILE A 97 -0.91 17.52 3.79
CA ILE A 97 -0.53 17.81 2.40
C ILE A 97 0.26 16.63 1.81
N HIS A 98 1.17 16.04 2.59
CA HIS A 98 1.96 14.90 2.18
C HIS A 98 1.10 13.66 1.92
N VAL A 99 0.15 13.35 2.82
CA VAL A 99 -0.77 12.21 2.64
C VAL A 99 -1.65 12.39 1.41
N ILE A 100 -2.20 13.59 1.17
CA ILE A 100 -3.01 13.89 -0.01
C ILE A 100 -2.19 13.74 -1.29
N SER A 101 -0.97 14.30 -1.32
CA SER A 101 -0.05 14.18 -2.45
C SER A 101 0.33 12.73 -2.73
N ALA A 102 0.54 11.91 -1.69
CA ALA A 102 0.82 10.49 -1.83
C ALA A 102 -0.35 9.75 -2.49
N VAL A 103 -1.58 9.96 -1.99
CA VAL A 103 -2.79 9.34 -2.54
C VAL A 103 -3.04 9.76 -3.99
N PHE A 104 -2.93 11.06 -4.28
CA PHE A 104 -3.10 11.58 -5.63
C PHE A 104 -2.09 10.95 -6.60
N THR A 105 -0.82 10.90 -6.20
CA THR A 105 0.25 10.31 -7.00
C THR A 105 0.04 8.81 -7.22
N LEU A 106 -0.44 8.09 -6.20
CA LEU A 106 -0.76 6.66 -6.30
C LEU A 106 -1.93 6.41 -7.27
N ILE A 107 -2.99 7.23 -7.21
CA ILE A 107 -4.10 7.15 -8.17
C ILE A 107 -3.59 7.39 -9.60
N LEU A 108 -2.69 8.36 -9.78
CA LEU A 108 -2.07 8.62 -11.08
C LEU A 108 -1.22 7.43 -11.56
N ALA A 109 -0.52 6.75 -10.64
CA ALA A 109 0.25 5.56 -10.96
C ALA A 109 -0.65 4.41 -11.47
N GLU A 110 -1.75 4.13 -10.79
CA GLU A 110 -2.71 3.11 -11.22
C GLU A 110 -3.42 3.50 -12.52
N ALA A 111 -3.77 4.78 -12.69
CA ALA A 111 -4.31 5.29 -13.94
C ALA A 111 -3.31 5.12 -15.11
N ALA A 112 -2.01 5.36 -14.86
CA ALA A 112 -0.98 5.09 -15.85
C ALA A 112 -0.86 3.58 -16.15
N ARG A 113 -0.84 2.72 -15.12
CA ARG A 113 -0.71 1.27 -15.29
C ARG A 113 -1.84 0.68 -16.12
N PHE A 114 -3.10 0.98 -15.79
CA PHE A 114 -4.24 0.39 -16.47
C PHE A 114 -4.68 1.16 -17.71
N GLY A 115 -4.69 2.49 -17.65
CA GLY A 115 -5.19 3.34 -18.72
C GLY A 115 -4.19 3.52 -19.88
N LEU A 116 -2.91 3.73 -19.56
CA LEU A 116 -1.89 4.04 -20.57
C LEU A 116 -1.27 2.79 -21.21
N SER A 117 -1.30 1.64 -20.52
CA SER A 117 -0.73 0.38 -21.03
C SER A 117 -1.26 0.00 -22.40
N HIS A 118 -2.57 0.07 -22.63
CA HIS A 118 -3.17 -0.29 -23.91
C HIS A 118 -2.70 0.60 -25.06
N ALA A 119 -2.59 1.92 -24.82
CA ALA A 119 -2.16 2.88 -25.83
C ALA A 119 -0.68 2.72 -26.19
N ILE A 120 0.18 2.51 -25.19
CA ILE A 120 1.63 2.31 -25.40
C ILE A 120 1.89 0.96 -26.06
N CYS A 121 1.29 -0.11 -25.55
CA CYS A 121 1.46 -1.48 -26.08
C CYS A 121 1.09 -1.57 -27.56
N ARG A 122 -0.01 -0.92 -27.98
CA ARG A 122 -0.42 -0.91 -29.39
C ARG A 122 0.53 -0.13 -30.30
N ARG A 123 1.18 0.93 -29.80
CA ARG A 123 2.15 1.74 -30.56
C ARG A 123 3.55 1.14 -30.58
N SER A 124 3.92 0.38 -29.55
CA SER A 124 5.22 -0.29 -29.41
C SER A 124 5.26 -1.69 -30.04
N SER A 125 4.18 -2.07 -30.76
CA SER A 125 4.00 -3.42 -31.33
C SER A 125 4.11 -4.53 -30.28
N GLY A 126 3.64 -4.27 -29.06
CA GLY A 126 3.66 -5.24 -27.95
C GLY A 126 5.00 -5.33 -27.20
N SER A 127 5.98 -4.47 -27.51
CA SER A 127 7.31 -4.56 -26.90
C SER A 127 7.39 -3.95 -25.50
N VAL A 128 6.58 -2.93 -25.22
CA VAL A 128 6.66 -2.12 -23.99
C VAL A 128 5.26 -1.75 -23.51
N ASP A 129 5.05 -1.75 -22.18
CA ASP A 129 3.85 -1.29 -21.49
C ASP A 129 4.12 -0.02 -20.65
N SER A 130 3.11 0.49 -19.93
CA SER A 130 3.28 1.69 -19.09
C SER A 130 3.79 1.37 -17.67
N SER A 131 4.24 0.14 -17.39
CA SER A 131 4.62 -0.29 -16.05
C SER A 131 5.75 0.56 -15.46
N PHE A 132 6.74 0.95 -16.27
CA PHE A 132 7.83 1.82 -15.84
C PHE A 132 7.36 3.18 -15.31
N ILE A 133 6.41 3.80 -16.01
CA ILE A 133 5.83 5.09 -15.61
C ILE A 133 5.06 4.93 -14.29
N ALA A 134 4.28 3.86 -14.16
CA ALA A 134 3.55 3.56 -12.95
C ALA A 134 4.49 3.33 -11.75
N THR A 135 5.55 2.55 -11.92
CA THR A 135 6.55 2.30 -10.86
C THR A 135 7.27 3.58 -10.42
N PHE A 136 7.58 4.49 -11.35
CA PHE A 136 8.16 5.78 -11.01
C PHE A 136 7.20 6.62 -10.14
N LEU A 137 5.92 6.68 -10.51
CA LEU A 137 4.90 7.38 -9.75
C LEU A 137 4.64 6.74 -8.38
N GLU A 138 4.63 5.41 -8.28
CA GLU A 138 4.54 4.69 -6.99
C GLU A 138 5.71 5.03 -6.07
N THR A 139 6.92 5.10 -6.63
CA THR A 139 8.12 5.49 -5.88
C THR A 139 8.01 6.93 -5.39
N ALA A 140 7.47 7.84 -6.21
CA ALA A 140 7.19 9.22 -5.80
C ALA A 140 6.10 9.28 -4.70
N ALA A 141 5.05 8.45 -4.79
CA ALA A 141 4.02 8.34 -3.77
C ALA A 141 4.60 7.83 -2.43
N LEU A 142 5.54 6.89 -2.47
CA LEU A 142 6.30 6.46 -1.29
C LEU A 142 7.12 7.62 -0.70
N GLY A 143 7.75 8.43 -1.54
CA GLY A 143 8.48 9.63 -1.10
C GLY A 143 7.58 10.62 -0.35
N TRP A 144 6.38 10.89 -0.87
CA TRP A 144 5.38 11.71 -0.17
C TRP A 144 4.95 11.10 1.16
N LEU A 145 4.74 9.78 1.21
CA LEU A 145 4.38 9.09 2.45
C LEU A 145 5.47 9.21 3.52
N VAL A 146 6.73 8.99 3.14
CA VAL A 146 7.88 9.15 4.05
C VAL A 146 8.01 10.59 4.53
N GLY A 147 7.85 11.58 3.64
CA GLY A 147 7.82 12.99 4.03
C GLY A 147 6.70 13.31 5.03
N GLY A 148 5.52 12.68 4.86
CA GLY A 148 4.42 12.78 5.81
C GLY A 148 4.76 12.19 7.18
N TRP A 149 5.45 11.05 7.23
CA TRP A 149 5.92 10.47 8.50
C TRP A 149 6.95 11.35 9.20
N VAL A 150 7.93 11.87 8.47
CA VAL A 150 8.92 12.80 9.02
C VAL A 150 8.21 14.04 9.60
N ALA A 151 7.26 14.62 8.87
CA ALA A 151 6.51 15.78 9.32
C ALA A 151 5.63 15.50 10.56
N ILE A 152 5.12 14.26 10.73
CA ILE A 152 4.39 13.86 11.95
C ILE A 152 5.34 13.81 13.15
N THR A 153 6.57 13.31 12.95
CA THR A 153 7.52 13.15 14.04
C THR A 153 8.24 14.45 14.39
N GLU A 154 8.39 15.40 13.47
CA GLU A 154 9.12 16.67 13.65
C GLU A 154 8.65 17.46 14.88
N ALA A 155 7.33 17.44 15.17
CA ALA A 155 6.76 18.09 16.35
C ALA A 155 7.35 17.60 17.69
N ASP A 156 7.81 16.35 17.77
CA ASP A 156 8.43 15.81 18.98
C ASP A 156 9.88 16.30 19.16
N TRP A 157 10.59 16.73 18.09
CA TRP A 157 12.00 17.13 18.17
C TRP A 157 12.18 18.57 18.66
N ASP A 158 11.32 19.47 18.20
CA ASP A 158 11.33 20.88 18.61
C ASP A 158 11.15 21.02 20.14
N ASP A 159 10.34 20.13 20.73
CA ASP A 159 10.17 20.08 22.18
C ASP A 159 11.46 19.62 22.89
N PHE A 160 12.24 18.67 22.35
CA PHE A 160 13.51 18.24 22.95
C PHE A 160 14.60 19.32 22.90
N GLU A 161 14.70 20.07 21.81
CA GLU A 161 15.68 21.17 21.69
C GLU A 161 15.36 22.36 22.61
N ALA A 162 14.10 22.55 23.00
CA ALA A 162 13.70 23.62 23.91
C ALA A 162 14.14 23.40 25.39
N TRP A 163 14.61 22.20 25.75
CA TRP A 163 15.09 21.88 27.11
C TRP A 163 16.61 21.63 27.20
N GLU A 164 17.36 21.88 26.12
CA GLU A 164 18.84 21.99 26.10
C GLU A 164 19.30 23.46 26.09
#